data_AF-A0A948Z3U5-F1
#
_entry.id   AF-A0A948Z3U5-F1
#
_cell.length_a   1.000
_cell.length_b   1.000
_cell.length_c   1.000
_cell.angle_alpha   90.00
_cell.angle_beta   90.00
_cell.angle_gamma   90.00
#
_symmetry.space_group_name_H-M   'P 1'
#
loop_
_entity.id
_entity.type
_entity.pdbx_description
1 polymer ?
#
loop_
_entity_poly.entity_id
_entity_poly.type
_entity_poly.pdbx_seq_one_letter_code
_entity_poly.pdbx_strand_id
1 'polypeptide(L)'
;MQSYYKEAEAEDFIEFGLLPELIGRSPIRTFVNLLSKNDLIRIMQETEDSILNQYKLEFKLFNIDLEFTPEAVEYIAEKAENQKTGARALVSVWESILTDFQFELPGTNFSKLEVTKKLCERPKDELLKMLERSPFADFVENFKKEYGVELILDEDIQSYIEQYAHQNNLQISETLKKLFFGASALNYMGIREPYKVTREMVQDEKYFDKLFARWYEDQKKKLSNKFKGEN
;
A
#
# COMPACT_ATOMS: atom_id res chain seq x y z
N MET A 1 -6.44 -24.47 15.06
CA MET A 1 -7.90 -24.49 15.29
C MET A 1 -8.45 -25.70 14.54
N GLN A 2 -9.13 -26.63 15.22
CA GLN A 2 -9.59 -27.86 14.58
C GLN A 2 -10.75 -27.51 13.61
N SER A 3 -10.65 -27.95 12.36
CA SER A 3 -11.68 -27.73 11.33
C SER A 3 -12.89 -28.64 11.62
N TYR A 4 -14.01 -28.04 12.00
CA TYR A 4 -15.28 -28.76 12.23
C TYR A 4 -15.97 -29.18 10.92
N TYR A 5 -15.52 -28.68 9.76
CA TYR A 5 -16.09 -29.00 8.45
C TYR A 5 -16.04 -30.49 8.10
N LYS A 6 -15.12 -31.26 8.72
CA LYS A 6 -15.03 -32.71 8.56
C LYS A 6 -16.18 -33.48 9.22
N GLU A 7 -16.89 -32.86 10.15
CA GLU A 7 -17.96 -33.46 10.95
C GLU A 7 -19.35 -33.06 10.43
N ALA A 8 -19.42 -32.31 9.33
CA ALA A 8 -20.68 -31.83 8.76
C ALA A 8 -21.55 -32.96 8.20
N GLU A 9 -22.76 -33.09 8.75
CA GLU A 9 -23.77 -34.06 8.38
C GLU A 9 -24.76 -33.52 7.36
N ALA A 10 -25.63 -34.39 6.82
CA ALA A 10 -26.60 -33.98 5.80
C ALA A 10 -27.59 -32.92 6.32
N GLU A 11 -27.95 -33.01 7.60
CA GLU A 11 -28.87 -32.09 8.27
C GLU A 11 -28.30 -30.68 8.35
N ASP A 12 -27.00 -30.52 8.61
CA ASP A 12 -26.35 -29.19 8.63
C ASP A 12 -26.50 -28.46 7.29
N PHE A 13 -26.40 -29.18 6.17
CA PHE A 13 -26.57 -28.60 4.83
C PHE A 13 -28.03 -28.22 4.54
N ILE A 14 -28.98 -28.99 5.06
CA ILE A 14 -30.42 -28.71 4.91
C ILE A 14 -30.80 -27.49 5.75
N GLU A 15 -30.31 -27.39 6.99
CA GLU A 15 -30.46 -26.20 7.83
C GLU A 15 -29.81 -24.96 7.21
N PHE A 16 -28.67 -25.15 6.52
CA PHE A 16 -28.01 -24.09 5.74
C PHE A 16 -28.80 -23.66 4.50
N GLY A 17 -29.84 -24.41 4.10
CA GLY A 17 -30.76 -24.06 3.01
C GLY A 17 -30.54 -24.81 1.70
N LEU A 18 -29.73 -25.88 1.68
CA LEU A 18 -29.61 -26.76 0.52
C LEU A 18 -30.80 -27.73 0.45
N LEU A 19 -31.27 -28.00 -0.78
CA LEU A 19 -32.38 -28.92 -1.01
C LEU A 19 -32.00 -30.37 -0.67
N PRO A 20 -32.85 -31.13 0.06
CA PRO A 20 -32.57 -32.54 0.39
C PRO A 20 -32.26 -33.42 -0.82
N GLU A 21 -32.94 -33.20 -1.95
CA GLU A 21 -32.73 -33.92 -3.20
C GLU A 21 -31.35 -33.67 -3.81
N LEU A 22 -30.82 -32.45 -3.65
CA LEU A 22 -29.48 -32.09 -4.13
C LEU A 22 -28.40 -32.78 -3.29
N ILE A 23 -28.56 -32.77 -1.96
CA ILE A 23 -27.65 -33.47 -1.04
C ILE A 23 -27.70 -34.98 -1.26
N GLY A 24 -28.88 -35.55 -1.48
CA GLY A 24 -29.04 -36.97 -1.78
C GLY A 24 -28.38 -37.42 -3.09
N ARG A 25 -28.17 -36.50 -4.04
CA ARG A 25 -27.46 -36.76 -5.32
C ARG A 25 -25.96 -36.49 -5.26
N SER A 26 -25.44 -35.97 -4.14
CA SER A 26 -24.01 -35.68 -3.95
C SER A 26 -23.43 -36.50 -2.79
N PRO A 27 -23.20 -37.81 -3.00
CA PRO A 27 -22.76 -38.73 -1.93
C PRO A 27 -21.31 -38.50 -1.48
N ILE A 28 -20.49 -37.84 -2.31
CA ILE A 28 -19.10 -37.52 -1.99
C ILE A 28 -19.05 -36.11 -1.41
N ARG A 29 -18.46 -35.99 -0.22
CA ARG A 29 -18.20 -34.73 0.46
C ARG A 29 -16.72 -34.62 0.75
N THR A 30 -16.16 -33.44 0.50
CA THR A 30 -14.77 -33.12 0.81
C THR A 30 -14.72 -31.73 1.40
N PHE A 31 -13.68 -31.47 2.20
CA PHE A 31 -13.42 -30.18 2.79
C PHE A 31 -11.96 -29.80 2.56
N VAL A 32 -11.71 -28.49 2.55
CA VAL A 32 -10.36 -27.93 2.48
C VAL A 32 -10.01 -27.34 3.83
N ASN A 33 -8.76 -27.52 4.26
CA ASN A 33 -8.26 -26.88 5.47
C ASN A 33 -7.96 -25.40 5.20
N LEU A 34 -8.06 -24.58 6.23
CA LEU A 34 -7.52 -23.23 6.19
C LEU A 34 -5.99 -23.31 6.02
N LEU A 35 -5.46 -22.42 5.20
CA LEU A 35 -4.01 -22.33 4.96
C LEU A 35 -3.34 -21.64 6.14
N SER A 36 -2.34 -22.29 6.71
CA SER A 36 -1.43 -21.68 7.67
C SER A 36 -0.29 -20.92 6.97
N LYS A 37 0.44 -20.08 7.72
CA LYS A 37 1.71 -19.48 7.25
C LYS A 37 2.64 -20.50 6.58
N ASN A 38 2.81 -21.69 7.18
CA ASN A 38 3.69 -22.73 6.62
C ASN A 38 3.15 -23.30 5.30
N ASP A 39 1.83 -23.44 5.17
CA ASP A 39 1.22 -23.88 3.91
C ASP A 39 1.44 -22.84 2.81
N LEU A 40 1.35 -21.55 3.14
CA LEU A 40 1.59 -20.46 2.19
C LEU A 40 3.06 -20.39 1.73
N ILE A 41 4.02 -20.60 2.65
CA ILE A 41 5.45 -20.71 2.31
C ILE A 41 5.66 -21.87 1.34
N ARG A 42 5.09 -23.03 1.67
CA ARG A 42 5.17 -24.24 0.85
C ARG A 42 4.59 -24.01 -0.55
N ILE A 43 3.44 -23.36 -0.64
CA ILE A 43 2.82 -22.99 -1.92
C ILE A 43 3.77 -22.11 -2.76
N MET A 44 4.44 -21.14 -2.16
CA MET A 44 5.39 -20.27 -2.87
C MET A 44 6.67 -20.97 -3.32
N GLN A 45 7.13 -22.00 -2.59
CA GLN A 45 8.45 -22.61 -2.81
C GLN A 45 8.42 -23.95 -3.55
N GLU A 46 7.43 -24.80 -3.27
CA GLU A 46 7.43 -26.20 -3.72
C GLU A 46 6.50 -26.47 -4.91
N THR A 47 5.63 -25.52 -5.26
CA THR A 47 4.72 -25.71 -6.41
C THR A 47 5.45 -25.48 -7.72
N GLU A 48 5.13 -26.28 -8.74
CA GLU A 48 5.76 -26.21 -10.06
C GLU A 48 5.56 -24.81 -10.68
N ASP A 49 4.30 -24.36 -10.72
CA ASP A 49 3.90 -23.03 -11.19
C ASP A 49 3.77 -22.02 -10.04
N SER A 50 4.78 -21.95 -9.17
CA SER A 50 4.75 -21.02 -8.05
C SER A 50 4.78 -19.56 -8.48
N ILE A 51 4.15 -18.70 -7.70
CA ILE A 51 4.17 -17.24 -7.92
C ILE A 51 5.59 -16.66 -7.94
N LEU A 52 6.51 -17.24 -7.15
CA LEU A 52 7.91 -16.78 -7.15
C LEU A 52 8.60 -17.12 -8.48
N ASN A 53 8.32 -18.28 -9.07
CA ASN A 53 8.83 -18.67 -10.37
C ASN A 53 8.25 -17.80 -11.50
N GLN A 54 6.97 -17.43 -11.40
CA GLN A 54 6.32 -16.51 -12.32
C GLN A 54 7.01 -15.13 -12.32
N TYR A 55 7.20 -14.52 -11.14
CA TYR A 55 7.91 -13.24 -11.05
C TYR A 55 9.37 -13.35 -11.54
N LYS A 56 10.07 -14.44 -11.22
CA LYS A 56 11.43 -14.67 -11.77
C LYS A 56 11.43 -14.68 -13.29
N LEU A 57 10.45 -15.34 -13.92
CA LEU A 57 10.33 -15.37 -15.37
C LEU A 57 10.02 -13.97 -15.93
N GLU A 58 9.09 -13.24 -15.31
CA GLU A 58 8.72 -11.88 -15.73
C GLU A 58 9.90 -10.90 -15.69
N PHE A 59 10.65 -10.87 -14.58
CA PHE A 59 11.85 -10.02 -14.48
C PHE A 59 12.96 -10.45 -15.46
N LYS A 60 13.06 -11.75 -15.73
CA LYS A 60 14.02 -12.29 -16.70
C LYS A 60 13.73 -11.83 -18.14
N LEU A 61 12.48 -11.53 -18.50
CA LEU A 61 12.14 -10.90 -19.78
C LEU A 61 12.81 -9.53 -19.95
N PHE A 62 13.14 -8.86 -18.84
CA PHE A 62 13.85 -7.58 -18.80
C PHE A 62 15.35 -7.75 -18.50
N ASN A 63 15.90 -8.97 -18.57
CA ASN A 63 17.27 -9.33 -18.20
C ASN A 63 17.65 -8.98 -16.74
N ILE A 64 16.68 -9.07 -15.83
CA ILE A 64 16.90 -8.87 -14.39
C ILE A 64 16.76 -10.22 -13.69
N ASP A 65 17.83 -10.67 -13.02
CA ASP A 65 17.80 -11.87 -12.18
C ASP A 65 17.13 -11.56 -10.84
N LEU A 66 16.00 -12.22 -10.56
CA LEU A 66 15.23 -12.03 -9.33
C LEU A 66 15.51 -13.15 -8.31
N GLU A 67 15.90 -12.76 -7.10
CA GLU A 67 16.10 -13.67 -5.98
C GLU A 67 15.26 -13.25 -4.77
N PHE A 68 14.74 -14.21 -4.02
CA PHE A 68 13.94 -13.96 -2.82
C PHE A 68 14.65 -14.57 -1.61
N THR A 69 14.83 -13.80 -0.54
CA THR A 69 15.39 -14.34 0.69
C THR A 69 14.32 -15.12 1.46
N PRO A 70 14.69 -16.14 2.26
CA PRO A 70 13.74 -16.89 3.08
C PRO A 70 12.87 -16.00 3.98
N GLU A 71 13.47 -14.96 4.57
CA GLU A 71 12.78 -14.01 5.46
C GLU A 71 11.75 -13.16 4.71
N ALA A 72 12.00 -12.85 3.42
CA ALA A 72 11.02 -12.18 2.58
C ALA A 72 9.80 -13.07 2.34
N VAL A 73 10.02 -14.35 2.00
CA VAL A 73 8.95 -15.33 1.78
C VAL A 73 8.13 -15.52 3.06
N GLU A 74 8.78 -15.65 4.21
CA GLU A 74 8.11 -15.76 5.51
C GLU A 74 7.27 -14.51 5.86
N TYR A 75 7.81 -13.33 5.62
CA TYR A 75 7.10 -12.07 5.85
C TYR A 75 5.83 -11.97 5.01
N ILE A 76 5.91 -12.37 3.74
CA ILE A 76 4.77 -12.35 2.82
C ILE A 76 3.71 -13.38 3.22
N ALA A 77 4.14 -14.58 3.62
CA ALA A 77 3.22 -15.60 4.11
C ALA A 77 2.43 -15.12 5.35
N GLU A 78 3.10 -14.44 6.28
CA GLU A 78 2.47 -13.85 7.46
C GLU A 78 1.51 -12.71 7.09
N LYS A 79 1.91 -11.83 6.17
CA LYS A 79 1.05 -10.75 5.67
C LYS A 79 -0.19 -11.28 4.94
N ALA A 80 -0.04 -12.36 4.17
CA ALA A 80 -1.13 -13.01 3.43
C ALA A 80 -2.08 -13.79 4.34
N GLU A 81 -1.58 -14.49 5.36
CA GLU A 81 -2.40 -15.21 6.36
C GLU A 81 -3.39 -14.25 7.05
N ASN A 82 -2.93 -13.04 7.37
CA ASN A 82 -3.75 -11.99 7.99
C ASN A 82 -4.91 -11.49 7.11
N GLN A 83 -4.84 -11.65 5.78
CA GLN A 83 -5.90 -11.22 4.85
C GLN A 83 -7.07 -12.21 4.75
N LYS A 84 -6.94 -13.44 5.28
CA LYS A 84 -7.98 -14.50 5.32
C LYS A 84 -8.62 -14.85 3.96
N THR A 85 -7.97 -14.53 2.84
CA THR A 85 -8.43 -14.87 1.48
C THR A 85 -7.67 -16.06 0.87
N GLY A 86 -6.88 -16.77 1.67
CA GLY A 86 -6.12 -17.95 1.27
C GLY A 86 -4.96 -17.63 0.32
N ALA A 87 -4.60 -18.56 -0.57
CA ALA A 87 -3.46 -18.43 -1.48
C ALA A 87 -3.57 -17.24 -2.45
N ARG A 88 -4.79 -16.75 -2.71
CA ARG A 88 -5.03 -15.57 -3.54
C ARG A 88 -4.46 -14.28 -2.93
N ALA A 89 -4.34 -14.23 -1.60
CA ALA A 89 -3.67 -13.13 -0.89
C ALA A 89 -2.19 -13.01 -1.28
N LEU A 90 -1.53 -14.11 -1.65
CA LEU A 90 -0.12 -14.06 -2.05
C LEU A 90 0.06 -13.19 -3.30
N VAL A 91 -0.86 -13.31 -4.26
CA VAL A 91 -0.84 -12.53 -5.51
C VAL A 91 -0.93 -11.04 -5.19
N SER A 92 -1.97 -10.62 -4.46
CA SER A 92 -2.19 -9.21 -4.15
C SER A 92 -1.06 -8.59 -3.32
N VAL A 93 -0.49 -9.35 -2.37
CA VAL A 93 0.62 -8.87 -1.56
C VAL A 93 1.87 -8.70 -2.41
N TRP A 94 2.21 -9.67 -3.26
CA TRP A 94 3.38 -9.56 -4.15
C TRP A 94 3.21 -8.46 -5.19
N GLU A 95 2.03 -8.32 -5.80
CA GLU A 95 1.74 -7.24 -6.74
C GLU A 95 1.97 -5.87 -6.09
N SER A 96 1.50 -5.68 -4.85
CA SER A 96 1.69 -4.42 -4.11
C SER A 96 3.15 -4.05 -3.83
N ILE A 97 4.07 -5.02 -3.95
CA ILE A 97 5.50 -4.85 -3.67
C ILE A 97 6.27 -4.73 -4.99
N LEU A 98 6.01 -5.59 -5.96
CA LEU A 98 6.85 -5.73 -7.15
C LEU A 98 6.39 -4.91 -8.35
N THR A 99 5.13 -4.45 -8.41
CA THR A 99 4.60 -3.71 -9.57
C THR A 99 5.45 -2.47 -9.90
N ASP A 100 5.80 -1.66 -8.90
CA ASP A 100 6.61 -0.46 -9.13
C ASP A 100 8.02 -0.82 -9.61
N PHE A 101 8.61 -1.92 -9.12
CA PHE A 101 9.92 -2.41 -9.58
C PHE A 101 9.85 -2.91 -11.03
N GLN A 102 8.77 -3.60 -11.40
CA GLN A 102 8.52 -4.03 -12.78
C GLN A 102 8.35 -2.86 -13.74
N PHE A 103 7.87 -1.71 -13.26
CA PHE A 103 7.73 -0.51 -14.07
C PHE A 103 9.03 0.29 -14.18
N GLU A 104 9.73 0.51 -13.06
CA GLU A 104 10.86 1.43 -13.00
C GLU A 104 12.23 0.78 -13.33
N LEU A 105 12.42 -0.52 -13.06
CA LEU A 105 13.71 -1.16 -13.31
C LEU A 105 13.99 -1.45 -14.80
N PRO A 106 13.01 -1.84 -15.65
CA PRO A 106 13.30 -2.03 -17.07
C PRO A 106 13.83 -0.75 -17.72
N GLY A 107 14.90 -0.88 -18.50
CA GLY A 107 15.58 0.26 -19.14
C GLY A 107 16.63 0.95 -18.27
N THR A 108 16.84 0.49 -17.03
CA THR A 108 17.96 0.90 -16.18
C THR A 108 19.16 -0.05 -16.33
N ASN A 109 20.22 0.19 -15.56
CA ASN A 109 21.44 -0.63 -15.55
C ASN A 109 21.38 -1.80 -14.53
N PHE A 110 20.23 -2.06 -13.90
CA PHE A 110 20.09 -3.14 -12.94
C PHE A 110 19.98 -4.49 -13.66
N SER A 111 20.82 -5.46 -13.30
CA SER A 111 20.78 -6.84 -13.82
C SER A 111 20.35 -7.87 -12.78
N LYS A 112 20.21 -7.47 -11.51
CA LYS A 112 19.80 -8.33 -10.40
C LYS A 112 18.93 -7.55 -9.40
N LEU A 113 17.87 -8.17 -8.90
CA LEU A 113 17.03 -7.69 -7.81
C LEU A 113 16.96 -8.76 -6.72
N GLU A 114 17.45 -8.44 -5.53
CA GLU A 114 17.30 -9.29 -4.35
C GLU A 114 16.17 -8.77 -3.46
N VAL A 115 15.12 -9.57 -3.34
CA VAL A 115 13.92 -9.26 -2.56
C VAL A 115 14.13 -9.74 -1.13
N THR A 116 14.47 -8.80 -0.26
CA THR A 116 14.67 -9.01 1.18
C THR A 116 13.41 -8.66 1.97
N LYS A 117 13.33 -9.11 3.23
CA LYS A 117 12.24 -8.68 4.14
C LYS A 117 12.12 -7.15 4.23
N LYS A 118 13.25 -6.43 4.28
CA LYS A 118 13.27 -4.97 4.34
C LYS A 118 12.64 -4.33 3.11
N LEU A 119 12.92 -4.88 1.91
CA LEU A 119 12.29 -4.45 0.67
C LEU A 119 10.78 -4.68 0.71
N CYS A 120 10.33 -5.83 1.20
CA CYS A 120 8.89 -6.12 1.33
C CYS A 120 8.16 -5.21 2.34
N GLU A 121 8.85 -4.77 3.39
CA GLU A 121 8.32 -3.82 4.39
C GLU A 121 8.22 -2.40 3.83
N ARG A 122 9.21 -2.00 3.01
CA ARG A 122 9.33 -0.64 2.48
C ARG A 122 9.66 -0.57 0.98
N PRO A 123 8.79 -1.11 0.11
CA PRO A 123 9.07 -1.27 -1.31
C PRO A 123 9.42 0.04 -2.01
N LYS A 124 8.61 1.10 -1.80
CA LYS A 124 8.81 2.36 -2.52
C LYS A 124 10.09 3.07 -2.05
N ASP A 125 10.40 3.04 -0.76
CA ASP A 125 11.60 3.67 -0.23
C ASP A 125 12.87 2.96 -0.75
N GLU A 126 12.88 1.62 -0.79
CA GLU A 126 14.03 0.88 -1.33
C GLU A 126 14.16 1.02 -2.84
N LEU A 127 13.05 1.06 -3.60
CA LEU A 127 13.09 1.34 -5.03
C LEU A 127 13.70 2.71 -5.33
N LEU A 128 13.25 3.76 -4.65
CA LEU A 128 13.79 5.11 -4.82
C LEU A 128 15.28 5.17 -4.45
N LYS A 129 15.68 4.49 -3.38
CA LYS A 129 17.08 4.37 -3.01
C LYS A 129 17.92 3.67 -4.08
N MET A 130 17.42 2.59 -4.68
CA MET A 130 18.08 1.93 -5.81
C MET A 130 18.26 2.88 -7.00
N LEU A 131 17.24 3.69 -7.29
CA LEU A 131 17.27 4.65 -8.38
C LEU A 131 18.02 5.96 -8.06
N GLU A 132 18.66 6.06 -6.89
CA GLU A 132 19.31 7.28 -6.39
C GLU A 132 18.37 8.52 -6.37
N ARG A 133 17.08 8.29 -6.18
CA ARG A 133 16.04 9.32 -6.12
C ARG A 133 15.68 9.64 -4.67
N SER A 134 15.48 10.93 -4.39
CA SER A 134 14.99 11.37 -3.07
C SER A 134 13.48 11.15 -2.97
N PRO A 135 12.97 10.52 -1.88
CA PRO A 135 11.52 10.38 -1.66
C PRO A 135 10.82 11.72 -1.47
N PHE A 136 11.54 12.72 -0.96
CA PHE A 136 11.02 14.09 -0.84
C PHE A 136 10.92 14.78 -2.20
N ALA A 137 11.96 14.66 -3.03
CA ALA A 137 11.94 15.23 -4.37
C ALA A 137 10.86 14.56 -5.24
N ASP A 138 10.76 13.23 -5.22
CA ASP A 138 9.72 12.47 -5.91
C ASP A 138 8.32 12.92 -5.47
N PHE A 139 8.11 13.06 -4.16
CA PHE A 139 6.83 13.53 -3.63
C PHE A 139 6.49 14.96 -4.06
N VAL A 140 7.42 15.91 -3.93
CA VAL A 140 7.20 17.31 -4.32
C VAL A 140 6.93 17.42 -5.83
N GLU A 141 7.68 16.69 -6.66
CA GLU A 141 7.48 16.69 -8.11
C GLU A 141 6.10 16.13 -8.48
N ASN A 142 5.72 14.99 -7.92
CA ASN A 142 4.43 14.37 -8.17
C ASN A 142 3.27 15.23 -7.64
N PHE A 143 3.42 15.80 -6.45
CA PHE A 143 2.43 16.70 -5.85
C PHE A 143 2.22 17.97 -6.69
N LYS A 144 3.29 18.54 -7.23
CA LYS A 144 3.22 19.68 -8.16
C LYS A 144 2.53 19.31 -9.47
N LYS A 145 2.85 18.16 -10.06
CA LYS A 145 2.20 17.67 -11.29
C LYS A 145 0.70 17.42 -11.08
N GLU A 146 0.32 16.85 -9.94
CA GLU A 146 -1.06 16.45 -9.67
C GLU A 146 -1.94 17.62 -9.21
N TYR A 147 -1.43 18.49 -8.33
CA TYR A 147 -2.22 19.54 -7.68
C TYR A 147 -1.83 20.97 -8.07
N GLY A 148 -0.75 21.14 -8.84
CA GLY A 148 -0.29 22.46 -9.31
C GLY A 148 0.41 23.31 -8.23
N VAL A 149 0.70 22.74 -7.06
CA VAL A 149 1.32 23.43 -5.93
C VAL A 149 2.71 22.83 -5.67
N GLU A 150 3.73 23.67 -5.59
CA GLU A 150 5.08 23.24 -5.23
C GLU A 150 5.27 23.36 -3.71
N LEU A 151 5.62 22.28 -3.04
CA LEU A 151 5.91 22.27 -1.61
C LEU A 151 7.42 22.42 -1.38
N ILE A 152 7.82 23.28 -0.46
CA ILE A 152 9.22 23.38 -0.03
C ILE A 152 9.38 22.61 1.28
N LEU A 153 10.10 21.49 1.21
CA LEU A 153 10.50 20.65 2.34
C LEU A 153 11.99 20.86 2.60
N ASP A 154 12.34 21.73 3.54
CA ASP A 154 13.75 21.95 3.91
C ASP A 154 14.32 20.78 4.75
N GLU A 155 15.62 20.81 5.01
CA GLU A 155 16.33 19.73 5.71
C GLU A 155 15.77 19.42 7.11
N ASP A 156 15.25 20.42 7.85
CA ASP A 156 14.63 20.19 9.16
C ASP A 156 13.33 19.40 9.01
N ILE A 157 12.50 19.76 8.02
CA ILE A 157 11.25 19.05 7.73
C ILE A 157 11.52 17.62 7.24
N GLN A 158 12.49 17.45 6.34
CA GLN A 158 12.87 16.11 5.87
C GLN A 158 13.36 15.23 7.02
N SER A 159 14.26 15.75 7.85
CA SER A 159 14.78 15.04 9.03
C SER A 159 13.67 14.67 10.02
N TYR A 160 12.70 15.55 10.25
CA TYR A 160 11.54 15.26 11.10
C TYR A 160 10.69 14.12 10.54
N ILE A 161 10.39 14.15 9.24
CA ILE A 161 9.58 13.12 8.57
C ILE A 161 10.29 11.76 8.60
N GLU A 162 11.60 11.72 8.38
CA GLU A 162 12.39 10.49 8.49
C GLU A 162 12.35 9.91 9.91
N GLN A 163 12.52 10.76 10.93
CA GLN A 163 12.44 10.34 12.33
C GLN A 163 11.04 9.82 12.68
N TYR A 164 10.00 10.52 12.24
CA TYR A 164 8.61 10.10 12.43
C TYR A 164 8.35 8.74 11.76
N ALA A 165 8.77 8.57 10.50
CA ALA A 165 8.62 7.32 9.76
C ALA A 165 9.36 6.17 10.44
N HIS A 166 10.57 6.42 10.94
CA HIS A 166 11.35 5.42 11.66
C HIS A 166 10.69 5.00 12.98
N GLN A 167 10.25 5.96 13.80
CA GLN A 167 9.61 5.69 15.09
C GLN A 167 8.29 4.92 14.96
N ASN A 168 7.56 5.13 13.87
CA ASN A 168 6.27 4.47 13.62
C ASN A 168 6.37 3.23 12.71
N ASN A 169 7.58 2.85 12.30
CA ASN A 169 7.84 1.78 11.34
C ASN A 169 7.05 1.92 10.01
N LEU A 170 6.97 3.14 9.49
CA LEU A 170 6.29 3.47 8.24
C LEU A 170 7.28 3.71 7.10
N GLN A 171 6.78 3.62 5.87
CA GLN A 171 7.48 4.12 4.70
C GLN A 171 7.49 5.65 4.70
N ILE A 172 8.56 6.26 4.17
CA ILE A 172 8.65 7.72 4.04
C ILE A 172 7.54 8.20 3.10
N SER A 173 7.32 7.51 1.98
CA SER A 173 6.26 7.85 1.03
C SER A 173 4.85 7.78 1.64
N GLU A 174 4.58 6.80 2.50
CA GLU A 174 3.32 6.69 3.26
C GLU A 174 3.19 7.82 4.29
N THR A 175 4.27 8.11 5.01
CA THR A 175 4.34 9.21 5.98
C THR A 175 4.06 10.55 5.29
N LEU A 176 4.66 10.80 4.12
CA LEU A 176 4.39 12.00 3.32
C LEU A 176 2.90 12.10 2.93
N LYS A 177 2.31 11.03 2.39
CA LYS A 177 0.88 11.00 2.06
C LYS A 177 -0.01 11.30 3.28
N LYS A 178 0.37 10.77 4.45
CA LYS A 178 -0.36 10.97 5.71
C LYS A 178 -0.27 12.41 6.20
N LEU A 179 0.94 12.96 6.31
CA LEU A 179 1.19 14.31 6.85
C LEU A 179 0.70 15.42 5.92
N PHE A 180 0.69 15.17 4.61
CA PHE A 180 0.18 16.10 3.59
C PHE A 180 -1.23 15.75 3.13
N PHE A 181 -1.96 14.91 3.88
CA PHE A 181 -3.36 14.67 3.61
C PHE A 181 -4.14 16.00 3.67
N GLY A 182 -4.96 16.26 2.65
CA GLY A 182 -5.68 17.53 2.51
C GLY A 182 -4.84 18.70 1.97
N ALA A 183 -3.53 18.56 1.78
CA ALA A 183 -2.68 19.65 1.27
C ALA A 183 -3.05 20.07 -0.17
N SER A 184 -3.72 19.22 -0.94
CA SER A 184 -4.26 19.58 -2.26
C SER A 184 -5.26 20.75 -2.19
N ALA A 185 -5.83 21.01 -1.01
CA ALA A 185 -6.67 22.17 -0.73
C ALA A 185 -5.99 23.52 -1.01
N LEU A 186 -4.66 23.59 -0.91
CA LEU A 186 -3.88 24.79 -1.19
C LEU A 186 -4.15 25.34 -2.60
N ASN A 187 -4.38 24.47 -3.58
CA ASN A 187 -4.73 24.87 -4.94
C ASN A 187 -6.07 25.62 -4.99
N TYR A 188 -7.10 25.11 -4.30
CA TYR A 188 -8.41 25.78 -4.23
C TYR A 188 -8.35 27.12 -3.48
N MET A 189 -7.37 27.26 -2.58
CA MET A 189 -7.11 28.51 -1.87
C MET A 189 -6.40 29.57 -2.74
N GLY A 190 -6.03 29.22 -3.98
CA GLY A 190 -5.37 30.11 -4.94
C GLY A 190 -3.86 30.22 -4.75
N ILE A 191 -3.25 29.33 -3.94
CA ILE A 191 -1.81 29.30 -3.73
C ILE A 191 -1.14 28.70 -4.96
N ARG A 192 -0.32 29.50 -5.65
CA ARG A 192 0.42 29.10 -6.86
C ARG A 192 1.92 29.25 -6.73
N GLU A 193 2.38 29.95 -5.71
CA GLU A 193 3.80 30.10 -5.39
C GLU A 193 4.27 28.91 -4.56
N PRO A 194 5.59 28.62 -4.55
CA PRO A 194 6.16 27.59 -3.69
C PRO A 194 5.74 27.79 -2.22
N TYR A 195 5.09 26.77 -1.67
CA TYR A 195 4.52 26.80 -0.33
C TYR A 195 5.51 26.20 0.67
N LYS A 196 6.10 27.06 1.52
CA LYS A 196 7.04 26.62 2.56
C LYS A 196 6.31 25.90 3.69
N VAL A 197 6.66 24.64 3.88
CA VAL A 197 6.14 23.82 4.97
C VAL A 197 6.92 24.10 6.24
N THR A 198 6.23 24.21 7.36
CA THR A 198 6.85 24.42 8.68
C THR A 198 6.62 23.22 9.59
N ARG A 199 7.43 23.13 10.66
CA ARG A 199 7.38 22.03 11.62
C ARG A 199 6.01 21.89 12.29
N GLU A 200 5.34 23.01 12.57
CA GLU A 200 3.99 23.03 13.13
C GLU A 200 2.96 22.38 12.20
N MET A 201 3.15 22.48 10.87
CA MET A 201 2.25 21.87 9.88
C MET A 201 2.38 20.35 9.86
N VAL A 202 3.60 19.84 9.92
CA VAL A 202 3.86 18.38 9.86
C VAL A 202 3.69 17.68 11.20
N GLN A 203 3.60 18.43 12.30
CA GLN A 203 3.28 17.89 13.63
C GLN A 203 1.78 17.63 13.84
N ASP A 204 0.91 18.25 13.05
CA ASP A 204 -0.54 18.07 13.09
C ASP A 204 -1.02 17.42 11.79
N GLU A 205 -1.33 16.12 11.85
CA GLU A 205 -1.81 15.35 10.68
C GLU A 205 -3.08 15.93 10.03
N LYS A 206 -3.83 16.78 10.76
CA LYS A 206 -5.05 17.45 10.27
C LYS A 206 -4.83 18.93 9.96
N TYR A 207 -3.58 19.38 9.89
CA TYR A 207 -3.26 20.79 9.68
C TYR A 207 -3.93 21.34 8.43
N PHE A 208 -3.75 20.67 7.28
CA PHE A 208 -4.26 21.13 6.01
C PHE A 208 -5.79 21.08 5.93
N ASP A 209 -6.43 20.08 6.54
CA ASP A 209 -7.89 20.02 6.67
C ASP A 209 -8.43 21.20 7.49
N LYS A 210 -7.80 21.50 8.64
CA LYS A 210 -8.17 22.64 9.49
C LYS A 210 -7.92 23.96 8.77
N LEU A 211 -6.83 24.08 8.02
CA LEU A 211 -6.50 25.24 7.22
C LEU A 211 -7.58 25.51 6.17
N PHE A 212 -7.99 24.47 5.43
CA PHE A 212 -9.03 24.59 4.42
C PHE A 212 -10.39 24.95 5.03
N ALA A 213 -10.78 24.31 6.14
CA ALA A 213 -12.04 24.61 6.82
C ALA A 213 -12.12 26.08 7.27
N ARG A 214 -11.04 26.61 7.87
CA ARG A 214 -10.95 28.03 8.25
C ARG A 214 -11.07 28.95 7.05
N TRP A 215 -10.35 28.66 5.98
CA TRP A 215 -10.41 29.45 4.74
C TRP A 215 -11.83 29.46 4.16
N TYR A 216 -12.51 28.32 4.12
CA TYR A 216 -13.87 28.20 3.60
C TYR A 216 -14.89 29.01 4.42
N GLU A 217 -14.80 28.97 5.75
CA GLU A 217 -15.64 29.79 6.63
C GLU A 217 -15.44 31.29 6.39
N ASP A 218 -14.20 31.73 6.19
CA ASP A 218 -13.89 33.14 5.93
C ASP A 218 -14.42 33.60 4.57
N GLN A 219 -14.36 32.75 3.53
CA GLN A 219 -15.01 33.05 2.25
C GLN A 219 -16.53 33.18 2.42
N LYS A 220 -17.16 32.30 3.18
CA LYS A 220 -18.60 32.35 3.46
C LYS A 220 -19.01 33.62 4.22
N LYS A 221 -18.23 34.03 5.22
CA LYS A 221 -18.44 35.31 5.95
C LYS A 221 -18.30 36.52 5.02
N LYS A 222 -17.28 36.54 4.15
CA LYS A 222 -17.09 37.61 3.16
C LYS A 222 -18.27 37.72 2.19
N LEU A 223 -18.77 36.59 1.68
CA LEU A 223 -19.99 36.59 0.85
C LEU A 223 -21.18 37.12 1.64
N SER A 224 -21.44 36.61 2.85
CA SER A 224 -22.59 37.03 3.67
C SER A 224 -22.55 38.51 4.04
N ASN A 225 -21.37 39.09 4.27
CA ASN A 225 -21.21 40.52 4.56
C ASN A 225 -21.39 41.39 3.30
N LYS A 226 -20.99 40.90 2.12
CA LYS A 226 -21.25 41.58 0.85
C LYS A 226 -22.74 41.70 0.56
N PHE A 227 -23.53 40.65 0.82
CA PHE A 227 -24.99 40.69 0.65
C PHE A 227 -25.73 41.52 1.73
N LYS A 228 -25.09 41.82 2.88
CA LYS A 228 -25.68 42.66 3.92
C LYS A 228 -25.33 44.15 3.80
N GLY A 229 -24.33 44.52 2.99
CA GLY A 229 -23.87 45.89 2.80
C GLY A 229 -24.45 46.62 1.57
N GLU A 230 -25.35 45.97 0.82
CA GLU A 230 -25.99 46.53 -0.40
C GLU A 230 -27.46 46.97 -0.19
N ASN A 231 -27.91 47.16 1.06
CA ASN A 231 -29.23 47.72 1.40
C ASN A 231 -29.11 49.08 2.11
#